data_AF-A0A260Z5T3-F1
#
_entry.id   AF-A0A260Z5T3-F1
#
_cell.length_a   1.000
_cell.length_b   1.000
_cell.length_c   1.000
_cell.angle_alpha   90.00
_cell.angle_beta   90.00
_cell.angle_gamma   90.00
#
_symmetry.space_group_name_H-M   'P 1'
#
loop_
_entity.id
_entity.type
_entity.pdbx_description
1 polymer ?
#
loop_
_entity_poly.entity_id
_entity_poly.type
_entity_poly.pdbx_seq_one_letter_code
_entity_poly.pdbx_strand_id
1 'polypeptide(L)'
;MKSALFLFLFLTVHSHAESTPSTPLLNIEEELANISTSCLSRRDHEEITGNTLRYGMAVTLNANLISEAQFLIGAIELRKALGLPPHGPWKRERILKEEEILAAPTIEEYFERREESLSSLNLDSSLFLEKNFPPAIAFLDKRFPAIREIYRQEFRNAKKIVDREEVDSMVSKYRDVGKRIDKAVEKMRRKSSLCWHENKEELENTAKPSTEKDQIVNLTVPVFKKTSEIADNSIDEVSLLLNETLQSSSPLDLDKEIRAIAYANLTAEDHTRFSDRKDLRPAQELIGLTELRSALGLEPPGSNYSRTTSDGNDTSIEDYYELKEPKVGRLVDKNLTMAISFLDSRFPAIRSIYNQKFQGILERPEANGTISREDVDLLTSEYYVIAKRLDRALNKMELRDIIAEDPDIPFIVKFLASIADGFKLANISTTCLSYRDQEEIAGNILRYRMAKILNANLIREAHFLIGRTELRAALGLPRGPWKRKRILKEEEILAAPTIEEYYERREESLFFLSLDNGFFLESNFPPAIAFLDKRFPAIRGIYRQEFRNAKKIVDREEVDSMISKFRDVALRIQKAVREMQDETALCWYNNEKE
;
A
#
# COMPACT_ATOMS: atom_id res chain seq x y z
N MET A 1 24.39 -90.86 23.26
CA MET A 1 23.15 -91.05 22.48
C MET A 1 23.23 -90.18 21.23
N LYS A 2 23.24 -90.86 20.07
CA LYS A 2 22.76 -90.48 18.71
C LYS A 2 23.23 -89.12 18.14
N SER A 3 24.14 -89.02 17.16
CA SER A 3 24.24 -89.59 15.79
C SER A 3 23.13 -89.20 14.81
N ALA A 4 23.55 -88.48 13.74
CA ALA A 4 23.20 -88.58 12.30
C ALA A 4 23.38 -87.18 11.68
N LEU A 5 24.35 -86.80 10.83
CA LEU A 5 25.03 -87.40 9.66
C LEU A 5 24.08 -87.66 8.48
N PHE A 6 24.17 -86.81 7.43
CA PHE A 6 24.16 -87.14 5.99
C PHE A 6 24.44 -85.82 5.20
N LEU A 7 25.63 -85.56 4.67
CA LEU A 7 26.29 -85.98 3.41
C LEU A 7 25.86 -85.22 2.12
N PHE A 8 26.78 -84.33 1.67
CA PHE A 8 27.23 -83.99 0.30
C PHE A 8 26.37 -84.26 -0.94
N LEU A 9 26.28 -83.27 -1.86
CA LEU A 9 26.90 -83.33 -3.22
C LEU A 9 26.77 -82.00 -4.01
N PHE A 10 27.71 -81.84 -4.96
CA PHE A 10 28.18 -80.63 -5.64
C PHE A 10 27.36 -80.13 -6.86
N LEU A 11 27.58 -78.84 -7.18
CA LEU A 11 27.62 -78.14 -8.49
C LEU A 11 26.36 -78.05 -9.37
N THR A 12 25.90 -76.82 -9.64
CA THR A 12 25.98 -76.22 -10.99
C THR A 12 25.56 -74.74 -11.01
N VAL A 13 26.27 -74.00 -11.86
CA VAL A 13 26.16 -72.59 -12.21
C VAL A 13 24.73 -72.19 -12.62
N HIS A 14 24.24 -71.07 -12.08
CA HIS A 14 23.54 -70.04 -12.86
C HIS A 14 23.87 -68.67 -12.26
N SER A 15 24.77 -67.97 -12.94
CA SER A 15 24.89 -66.51 -12.87
C SER A 15 23.57 -65.90 -13.36
N HIS A 16 22.66 -65.57 -12.43
CA HIS A 16 21.73 -64.48 -12.68
C HIS A 16 22.43 -63.21 -12.22
N ALA A 17 23.09 -62.56 -13.18
CA ALA A 17 23.16 -61.11 -13.13
C ALA A 17 21.70 -60.64 -13.04
N GLU A 18 21.30 -60.18 -11.85
CA GLU A 18 20.13 -59.33 -11.73
C GLU A 18 20.40 -58.12 -12.62
N SER A 19 19.91 -58.20 -13.86
CA SER A 19 19.68 -57.01 -14.65
C SER A 19 18.62 -56.24 -13.88
N THR A 20 19.06 -55.26 -13.09
CA THR A 20 18.21 -54.19 -12.61
C THR A 20 17.34 -53.76 -13.80
N PRO A 21 16.00 -53.77 -13.71
CA PRO A 21 15.18 -53.30 -14.81
C PRO A 21 15.58 -51.84 -15.05
N SER A 22 16.32 -51.57 -16.12
CA SER A 22 16.65 -50.20 -16.48
C SER A 22 15.32 -49.54 -16.75
N THR A 23 14.90 -48.61 -15.88
CA THR A 23 13.74 -47.76 -16.13
C THR A 23 13.89 -47.21 -17.55
N PRO A 24 12.87 -47.35 -18.42
CA PRO A 24 12.96 -46.84 -19.78
C PRO A 24 13.36 -45.36 -19.73
N LEU A 25 14.35 -44.99 -20.55
CA LEU A 25 14.76 -43.58 -20.61
C LEU A 25 13.59 -42.74 -21.12
N LEU A 26 13.34 -41.62 -20.44
CA LEU A 26 12.35 -40.66 -20.88
C LEU A 26 12.75 -40.06 -22.22
N ASN A 27 11.75 -39.92 -23.08
CA ASN A 27 11.84 -39.07 -24.25
C ASN A 27 11.69 -37.60 -23.81
N ILE A 28 12.81 -36.95 -23.51
CA ILE A 28 12.83 -35.59 -22.94
C ILE A 28 12.06 -34.59 -23.82
N GLU A 29 12.19 -34.68 -25.15
CA GLU A 29 11.51 -33.74 -26.06
C GLU A 29 9.99 -33.90 -26.04
N GLU A 30 9.51 -35.13 -25.92
CA GLU A 30 8.08 -35.43 -25.79
C GLU A 30 7.53 -34.92 -24.46
N GLU A 31 8.24 -35.14 -23.35
CA GLU A 31 7.84 -34.64 -22.04
C GLU A 31 7.83 -33.10 -21.98
N LEU A 32 8.83 -32.44 -22.56
CA LEU A 32 8.86 -30.98 -22.69
C LEU A 32 7.70 -30.46 -23.55
N ALA A 33 7.35 -31.18 -24.63
CA ALA A 33 6.18 -30.85 -25.44
C ALA A 33 4.87 -30.99 -24.64
N ASN A 34 4.73 -32.06 -23.85
CA ASN A 34 3.57 -32.31 -22.97
C ASN A 34 3.41 -31.20 -21.92
N ILE A 35 4.49 -30.78 -21.26
CA ILE A 35 4.47 -29.63 -20.35
C ILE A 35 4.04 -28.37 -21.11
N SER A 36 4.68 -28.07 -22.23
CA SER A 36 4.44 -26.83 -22.99
C SER A 36 3.02 -26.67 -23.54
N THR A 37 2.32 -27.79 -23.75
CA THR A 37 0.97 -27.82 -24.30
C THR A 37 -0.12 -27.92 -23.24
N SER A 38 0.25 -28.12 -21.97
CA SER A 38 -0.67 -28.17 -20.83
C SER A 38 -1.26 -26.80 -20.51
N CYS A 39 -2.40 -26.80 -19.80
CA CYS A 39 -3.07 -25.59 -19.32
C CYS A 39 -3.17 -25.63 -17.79
N LEU A 40 -3.03 -24.47 -17.14
CA LEU A 40 -3.27 -24.26 -15.71
C LEU A 40 -4.64 -23.59 -15.48
N SER A 41 -5.44 -24.19 -14.62
CA SER A 41 -6.74 -23.71 -14.15
C SER A 41 -6.62 -22.73 -12.96
N ARG A 42 -7.76 -22.20 -12.49
CA ARG A 42 -7.80 -21.14 -11.46
C ARG A 42 -7.29 -21.74 -10.16
N ARG A 43 -7.77 -22.96 -9.91
CA ARG A 43 -7.41 -23.79 -8.78
C ARG A 43 -5.94 -24.20 -8.82
N ASP A 44 -5.39 -24.51 -10.00
CA ASP A 44 -3.97 -24.83 -10.12
C ASP A 44 -3.10 -23.64 -9.69
N HIS A 45 -3.45 -22.42 -10.11
CA HIS A 45 -2.74 -21.22 -9.66
C HIS A 45 -2.80 -21.04 -8.14
N GLU A 46 -3.98 -21.19 -7.53
CA GLU A 46 -4.15 -21.10 -6.08
C GLU A 46 -3.36 -22.21 -5.34
N GLU A 47 -3.42 -23.47 -5.83
CA GLU A 47 -2.73 -24.63 -5.25
C GLU A 47 -1.20 -24.45 -5.25
N ILE A 48 -0.62 -23.90 -6.34
CA ILE A 48 0.82 -23.57 -6.42
C ILE A 48 1.25 -22.64 -5.27
N THR A 49 0.38 -21.71 -4.87
CA THR A 49 0.66 -20.77 -3.77
C THR A 49 0.29 -21.32 -2.38
N GLY A 50 -0.05 -22.62 -2.29
CA GLY A 50 -0.53 -23.24 -1.07
C GLY A 50 -1.91 -22.74 -0.63
N ASN A 51 -2.73 -22.26 -1.58
CA ASN A 51 -4.03 -21.63 -1.35
C ASN A 51 -3.95 -20.41 -0.41
N THR A 52 -2.81 -19.72 -0.37
CA THR A 52 -2.63 -18.49 0.43
C THR A 52 -2.93 -17.21 -0.34
N LEU A 53 -3.09 -17.31 -1.67
CA LEU A 53 -3.47 -16.23 -2.57
C LEU A 53 -4.62 -16.69 -3.47
N ARG A 54 -5.53 -15.76 -3.78
CA ARG A 54 -6.56 -15.97 -4.81
C ARG A 54 -5.97 -15.85 -6.21
N TYR A 55 -6.66 -16.45 -7.17
CA TYR A 55 -6.26 -16.55 -8.57
C TYR A 55 -5.57 -15.31 -9.15
N GLY A 56 -6.15 -14.11 -9.00
CA GLY A 56 -5.60 -12.87 -9.56
C GLY A 56 -4.18 -12.58 -9.07
N MET A 57 -3.95 -12.69 -7.75
CA MET A 57 -2.63 -12.52 -7.16
C MET A 57 -1.73 -13.74 -7.34
N ALA A 58 -2.31 -14.93 -7.31
CA ALA A 58 -1.59 -16.18 -7.55
C ALA A 58 -0.98 -16.21 -8.96
N VAL A 59 -1.70 -15.77 -9.99
CA VAL A 59 -1.17 -15.63 -11.35
C VAL A 59 0.02 -14.67 -11.40
N THR A 60 -0.06 -13.53 -10.70
CA THR A 60 1.04 -12.56 -10.64
C THR A 60 2.29 -13.16 -9.98
N LEU A 61 2.14 -13.84 -8.86
CA LEU A 61 3.27 -14.49 -8.17
C LEU A 61 3.85 -15.65 -9.00
N ASN A 62 2.96 -16.48 -9.55
CA ASN A 62 3.32 -17.67 -10.33
C ASN A 62 3.98 -17.33 -11.67
N ALA A 63 3.95 -16.07 -12.11
CA ALA A 63 4.66 -15.62 -13.30
C ALA A 63 6.17 -15.91 -13.23
N ASN A 64 6.74 -15.93 -12.01
CA ASN A 64 8.14 -16.28 -11.79
C ASN A 64 8.28 -17.55 -10.92
N LEU A 65 7.41 -17.73 -9.91
CA LEU A 65 7.58 -18.80 -8.91
C LEU A 65 7.67 -20.21 -9.53
N ILE A 66 6.94 -20.50 -10.61
CA ILE A 66 6.97 -21.82 -11.25
C ILE A 66 8.34 -22.09 -11.89
N SER A 67 8.89 -21.11 -12.60
CA SER A 67 10.22 -21.18 -13.22
C SER A 67 11.31 -21.33 -12.16
N GLU A 68 11.20 -20.61 -11.05
CA GLU A 68 12.16 -20.71 -9.95
C GLU A 68 12.05 -22.03 -9.19
N ALA A 69 10.83 -22.53 -8.99
CA ALA A 69 10.60 -23.82 -8.35
C ALA A 69 11.21 -24.97 -9.16
N GLN A 70 11.13 -24.95 -10.49
CA GLN A 70 11.77 -26.00 -11.30
C GLN A 70 13.29 -25.93 -11.26
N PHE A 71 13.89 -24.73 -11.19
CA PHE A 71 15.34 -24.59 -10.98
C PHE A 71 15.75 -25.17 -9.63
N LEU A 72 14.99 -24.88 -8.56
CA LEU A 72 15.24 -25.45 -7.24
C LEU A 72 15.11 -26.98 -7.23
N ILE A 73 14.14 -27.56 -7.95
CA ILE A 73 14.07 -29.02 -8.16
C ILE A 73 15.38 -29.53 -8.79
N GLY A 74 15.87 -28.87 -9.83
CA GLY A 74 17.12 -29.21 -10.50
C GLY A 74 18.34 -29.12 -9.57
N ALA A 75 18.43 -28.07 -8.75
CA ALA A 75 19.51 -27.91 -7.77
C ALA A 75 19.49 -29.03 -6.72
N ILE A 76 18.30 -29.42 -6.24
CA ILE A 76 18.13 -30.55 -5.31
C ILE A 76 18.65 -31.86 -5.93
N GLU A 77 18.26 -32.15 -7.18
CA GLU A 77 18.70 -33.39 -7.85
C GLU A 77 20.20 -33.34 -8.24
N LEU A 78 20.74 -32.15 -8.58
CA LEU A 78 22.16 -31.95 -8.83
C LEU A 78 23.01 -32.26 -7.58
N ARG A 79 22.66 -31.65 -6.43
CA ARG A 79 23.37 -31.92 -5.16
C ARG A 79 23.32 -33.40 -4.81
N LYS A 80 22.16 -34.04 -4.99
CA LYS A 80 21.99 -35.48 -4.76
C LYS A 80 22.89 -36.32 -5.67
N ALA A 81 22.95 -36.02 -6.97
CA ALA A 81 23.79 -36.74 -7.93
C ALA A 81 25.29 -36.58 -7.62
N LEU A 82 25.68 -35.40 -7.15
CA LEU A 82 27.04 -35.07 -6.74
C LEU A 82 27.43 -35.62 -5.36
N GLY A 83 26.49 -36.19 -4.60
CA GLY A 83 26.72 -36.70 -3.25
C GLY A 83 26.88 -35.61 -2.19
N LEU A 84 26.41 -34.39 -2.49
CA LEU A 84 26.42 -33.26 -1.57
C LEU A 84 25.23 -33.31 -0.61
N PRO A 85 25.36 -32.72 0.59
CA PRO A 85 24.23 -32.55 1.48
C PRO A 85 23.14 -31.68 0.82
N PRO A 86 21.87 -31.84 1.22
CA PRO A 86 20.79 -30.93 0.79
C PRO A 86 21.16 -29.48 1.04
N HIS A 87 20.54 -28.58 0.27
CA HIS A 87 20.73 -27.15 0.45
C HIS A 87 20.41 -26.75 1.89
N GLY A 88 21.30 -25.95 2.50
CA GLY A 88 21.07 -25.39 3.84
C GLY A 88 19.99 -24.30 3.83
N PRO A 89 19.78 -23.60 4.94
CA PRO A 89 18.95 -22.39 4.95
C PRO A 89 19.41 -21.43 3.87
N TRP A 90 18.47 -20.74 3.23
CA TRP A 90 18.81 -19.78 2.18
C TRP A 90 19.70 -18.69 2.77
N LYS A 91 20.72 -18.28 2.01
CA LYS A 91 21.64 -17.21 2.40
C LYS A 91 21.25 -15.92 1.67
N ARG A 92 21.66 -14.77 2.21
CA ARG A 92 21.59 -13.52 1.45
C ARG A 92 22.58 -13.59 0.30
N GLU A 93 22.15 -13.16 -0.88
CA GLU A 93 22.99 -13.14 -2.08
C GLU A 93 24.24 -12.30 -1.84
N ARG A 94 25.38 -12.92 -2.11
CA ARG A 94 26.64 -12.20 -2.31
C ARG A 94 26.94 -12.28 -3.80
N ILE A 95 27.16 -11.12 -4.41
CA ILE A 95 27.72 -11.06 -5.76
C ILE A 95 29.18 -11.49 -5.64
N LEU A 96 29.41 -12.78 -5.84
CA LEU A 96 30.75 -13.35 -5.81
C LEU A 96 31.46 -13.05 -7.13
N LYS A 97 32.67 -12.50 -7.04
CA LYS A 97 33.54 -12.36 -8.21
C LYS A 97 34.17 -13.70 -8.56
N GLU A 98 34.59 -13.85 -9.81
CA GLU A 98 35.23 -15.09 -10.27
C GLU A 98 36.48 -15.44 -9.45
N GLU A 99 37.26 -14.45 -9.02
CA GLU A 99 38.43 -14.67 -8.17
C GLU A 99 38.03 -15.21 -6.80
N GLU A 100 36.90 -14.76 -6.25
CA GLU A 100 36.37 -15.28 -4.99
C GLU A 100 35.87 -16.70 -5.16
N ILE A 101 35.19 -17.04 -6.26
CA ILE A 101 34.78 -18.43 -6.53
C ILE A 101 36.01 -19.34 -6.62
N LEU A 102 37.03 -18.93 -7.39
CA LEU A 102 38.27 -19.70 -7.60
C LEU A 102 39.14 -19.82 -6.34
N ALA A 103 39.02 -18.89 -5.40
CA ALA A 103 39.72 -18.91 -4.11
C ALA A 103 39.12 -19.92 -3.10
N ALA A 104 38.10 -20.70 -3.48
CA ALA A 104 37.53 -21.72 -2.60
C ALA A 104 38.59 -22.77 -2.19
N PRO A 105 38.78 -23.03 -0.88
CA PRO A 105 39.81 -23.94 -0.37
C PRO A 105 39.46 -25.42 -0.56
N THR A 106 38.17 -25.75 -0.72
CA THR A 106 37.68 -27.11 -0.96
C THR A 106 36.80 -27.15 -2.20
N ILE A 107 36.57 -28.36 -2.73
CA ILE A 107 35.75 -28.52 -3.92
C ILE A 107 34.25 -28.36 -3.61
N GLU A 108 33.84 -28.73 -2.40
CA GLU A 108 32.50 -28.51 -1.88
C GLU A 108 32.23 -27.01 -1.75
N GLU A 109 33.17 -26.25 -1.19
CA GLU A 109 33.03 -24.80 -1.09
C GLU A 109 33.08 -24.11 -2.46
N TYR A 110 33.86 -24.66 -3.40
CA TYR A 110 33.85 -24.21 -4.79
C TYR A 110 32.46 -24.40 -5.43
N PHE A 111 31.85 -25.57 -5.22
CA PHE A 111 30.49 -25.84 -5.67
C PHE A 111 29.48 -24.89 -5.03
N GLU A 112 29.54 -24.68 -3.70
CA GLU A 112 28.62 -23.77 -3.01
C GLU A 112 28.72 -22.34 -3.56
N ARG A 113 29.93 -21.83 -3.81
CA ARG A 113 30.14 -20.50 -4.41
C ARG A 113 29.63 -20.43 -5.85
N ARG A 114 29.80 -21.50 -6.65
CA ARG A 114 29.23 -21.61 -8.00
C ARG A 114 27.71 -21.63 -7.94
N GLU A 115 27.11 -22.45 -7.09
CA GLU A 115 25.65 -22.53 -6.92
C GLU A 115 25.06 -21.18 -6.48
N GLU A 116 25.71 -20.49 -5.53
CA GLU A 116 25.33 -19.13 -5.11
C GLU A 116 25.36 -18.14 -6.29
N SER A 117 26.39 -18.22 -7.15
CA SER A 117 26.48 -17.37 -8.35
C SER A 117 25.41 -17.64 -9.42
N LEU A 118 24.75 -18.81 -9.37
CA LEU A 118 23.66 -19.18 -10.28
C LEU A 118 22.28 -18.82 -9.72
N SER A 119 22.22 -18.57 -8.43
CA SER A 119 20.98 -18.65 -7.67
C SER A 119 20.21 -17.34 -7.70
N SER A 120 19.01 -17.40 -8.26
CA SER A 120 17.89 -16.49 -7.98
C SER A 120 17.24 -16.76 -6.61
N LEU A 121 17.61 -17.85 -5.93
CA LEU A 121 17.12 -18.27 -4.62
C LEU A 121 17.86 -17.49 -3.53
N ASN A 122 17.52 -16.21 -3.45
CA ASN A 122 18.08 -15.26 -2.51
C ASN A 122 17.04 -14.94 -1.41
N LEU A 123 17.47 -14.87 -0.14
CA LEU A 123 16.66 -14.33 0.96
C LEU A 123 16.17 -12.90 0.74
N ASP A 124 16.94 -12.11 -0.03
CA ASP A 124 16.64 -10.73 -0.40
C ASP A 124 15.87 -10.65 -1.72
N SER A 125 15.39 -11.78 -2.26
CA SER A 125 14.48 -11.77 -3.41
C SER A 125 13.27 -10.88 -3.11
N SER A 126 13.11 -9.84 -3.92
CA SER A 126 12.00 -8.91 -3.81
C SER A 126 10.66 -9.49 -4.29
N LEU A 127 10.70 -10.71 -4.86
CA LEU A 127 9.57 -11.35 -5.52
C LEU A 127 8.94 -12.47 -4.68
N PHE A 128 9.73 -13.21 -3.90
CA PHE A 128 9.24 -14.41 -3.20
C PHE A 128 9.96 -14.66 -1.86
N LEU A 129 9.29 -15.42 -1.00
CA LEU A 129 9.82 -15.96 0.26
C LEU A 129 10.15 -17.44 0.10
N GLU A 130 11.14 -17.93 0.85
CA GLU A 130 11.49 -19.36 0.92
C GLU A 130 10.25 -20.25 1.16
N LYS A 131 9.33 -19.81 2.03
CA LYS A 131 8.09 -20.54 2.32
C LYS A 131 7.13 -20.68 1.13
N ASN A 132 7.31 -19.93 0.04
CA ASN A 132 6.47 -20.06 -1.15
C ASN A 132 6.88 -21.25 -2.04
N PHE A 133 8.09 -21.81 -1.88
CA PHE A 133 8.60 -22.88 -2.74
C PHE A 133 8.05 -24.28 -2.44
N PRO A 134 7.90 -24.71 -1.17
CA PRO A 134 7.36 -26.04 -0.88
C PRO A 134 6.02 -26.36 -1.57
N PRO A 135 4.98 -25.50 -1.52
CA PRO A 135 3.73 -25.80 -2.22
C PRO A 135 3.90 -25.81 -3.75
N ALA A 136 4.73 -24.93 -4.32
CA ALA A 136 4.99 -24.90 -5.75
C ALA A 136 5.71 -26.18 -6.24
N ILE A 137 6.72 -26.64 -5.50
CA ILE A 137 7.42 -27.90 -5.79
C ILE A 137 6.46 -29.08 -5.67
N ALA A 138 5.65 -29.14 -4.61
CA ALA A 138 4.69 -30.22 -4.42
C ALA A 138 3.66 -30.28 -5.57
N PHE A 139 3.20 -29.12 -6.05
CA PHE A 139 2.34 -29.05 -7.22
C PHE A 139 3.06 -29.55 -8.49
N LEU A 140 4.29 -29.09 -8.75
CA LEU A 140 5.07 -29.51 -9.91
C LEU A 140 5.37 -31.01 -9.90
N ASP A 141 5.78 -31.58 -8.77
CA ASP A 141 6.05 -33.01 -8.65
C ASP A 141 4.78 -33.86 -8.88
N LYS A 142 3.61 -33.35 -8.47
CA LYS A 142 2.33 -34.02 -8.68
C LYS A 142 1.84 -33.90 -10.12
N ARG A 143 1.90 -32.71 -10.71
CA ARG A 143 1.29 -32.40 -12.00
C ARG A 143 2.22 -32.68 -13.19
N PHE A 144 3.52 -32.46 -13.00
CA PHE A 144 4.57 -32.58 -14.01
C PHE A 144 5.78 -33.37 -13.45
N PRO A 145 5.59 -34.62 -13.02
CA PRO A 145 6.67 -35.42 -12.43
C PRO A 145 7.89 -35.57 -13.35
N ALA A 146 7.69 -35.45 -14.67
CA ALA A 146 8.74 -35.47 -15.67
C ALA A 146 9.81 -34.38 -15.46
N ILE A 147 9.50 -33.22 -14.86
CA ILE A 147 10.50 -32.18 -14.58
C ILE A 147 11.65 -32.73 -13.74
N ARG A 148 11.31 -33.37 -12.61
CA ARG A 148 12.30 -33.96 -11.70
C ARG A 148 13.02 -35.12 -12.35
N GLU A 149 12.30 -35.93 -13.13
CA GLU A 149 12.88 -37.11 -13.77
C GLU A 149 13.83 -36.76 -14.92
N ILE A 150 13.58 -35.68 -15.66
CA ILE A 150 14.52 -35.14 -16.66
C ILE A 150 15.84 -34.78 -15.98
N TYR A 151 15.81 -34.06 -14.86
CA TYR A 151 17.04 -33.74 -14.12
C TYR A 151 17.77 -34.99 -13.63
N ARG A 152 17.05 -35.98 -13.07
CA ARG A 152 17.65 -37.25 -12.65
C ARG A 152 18.30 -38.01 -13.79
N GLN A 153 17.62 -38.11 -14.93
CA GLN A 153 18.14 -38.76 -16.13
C GLN A 153 19.41 -38.07 -16.62
N GLU A 154 19.41 -36.73 -16.65
CA GLU A 154 20.54 -35.95 -17.11
C GLU A 154 21.74 -36.03 -16.16
N PHE A 155 21.51 -36.16 -14.86
CA PHE A 155 22.57 -36.26 -13.86
C PHE A 155 22.96 -37.71 -13.52
N ARG A 156 22.34 -38.72 -14.13
CA ARG A 156 22.55 -40.14 -13.77
C ARG A 156 24.01 -40.60 -13.85
N ASN A 157 24.80 -39.98 -14.74
CA ASN A 157 26.20 -40.33 -14.99
C ASN A 157 27.17 -39.39 -14.25
N ALA A 158 26.66 -38.46 -13.43
CA ALA A 158 27.49 -37.56 -12.65
C ALA A 158 28.41 -38.37 -11.75
N LYS A 159 29.70 -38.01 -11.72
CA LYS A 159 30.59 -38.55 -10.71
C LYS A 159 30.36 -37.77 -9.42
N LYS A 160 30.59 -38.41 -8.26
CA LYS A 160 30.77 -37.65 -7.02
C LYS A 160 31.82 -36.58 -7.28
N ILE A 161 31.65 -35.40 -6.70
CA ILE A 161 32.55 -34.27 -6.94
C ILE A 161 34.01 -34.70 -6.76
N VAL A 162 34.78 -34.66 -7.85
CA VAL A 162 36.21 -35.07 -7.87
C VAL A 162 37.12 -33.85 -8.03
N ASP A 163 36.72 -32.90 -8.87
CA ASP A 163 37.51 -31.71 -9.21
C ASP A 163 36.61 -30.56 -9.70
N ARG A 164 37.23 -29.40 -9.97
CA ARG A 164 36.55 -28.17 -10.39
C ARG A 164 35.97 -28.26 -11.80
N GLU A 165 36.60 -29.04 -12.68
CA GLU A 165 36.15 -29.22 -14.06
C GLU A 165 34.82 -29.99 -14.10
N GLU A 166 34.70 -31.06 -13.29
CA GLU A 166 33.44 -31.80 -13.12
C GLU A 166 32.35 -30.89 -12.55
N VAL A 167 32.67 -30.04 -11.56
CA VAL A 167 31.71 -29.07 -11.00
C VAL A 167 31.21 -28.11 -12.08
N ASP A 168 32.10 -27.48 -12.84
CA ASP A 168 31.73 -26.50 -13.86
C ASP A 168 30.93 -27.17 -15.00
N SER A 169 31.31 -28.38 -15.40
CA SER A 169 30.57 -29.19 -16.37
C SER A 169 29.15 -29.49 -15.91
N MET A 170 28.98 -29.94 -14.67
CA MET A 170 27.68 -30.28 -14.10
C MET A 170 26.79 -29.06 -13.86
N VAL A 171 27.38 -27.93 -13.45
CA VAL A 171 26.71 -26.64 -13.35
C VAL A 171 26.24 -26.14 -14.72
N SER A 172 27.08 -26.24 -15.75
CA SER A 172 26.71 -25.88 -17.12
C SER A 172 25.54 -26.75 -17.61
N LYS A 173 25.62 -28.06 -17.36
CA LYS A 173 24.57 -29.00 -17.72
C LYS A 173 23.25 -28.69 -17.01
N TYR A 174 23.29 -28.39 -15.71
CA TYR A 174 22.12 -27.95 -14.95
C TYR A 174 21.46 -26.72 -15.58
N ARG A 175 22.26 -25.72 -15.96
CA ARG A 175 21.77 -24.50 -16.62
C ARG A 175 21.10 -24.80 -17.96
N ASP A 176 21.69 -25.67 -18.77
CA ASP A 176 21.16 -26.01 -20.09
C ASP A 176 19.86 -26.80 -20.02
N VAL A 177 19.79 -27.78 -19.10
CA VAL A 177 18.56 -28.55 -18.84
C VAL A 177 17.46 -27.64 -18.29
N GLY A 178 17.79 -26.81 -17.30
CA GLY A 178 16.83 -25.88 -16.71
C GLY A 178 16.28 -24.88 -17.71
N LYS A 179 17.11 -24.35 -18.64
CA LYS A 179 16.64 -23.48 -19.73
C LYS A 179 15.64 -24.18 -20.67
N ARG A 180 15.83 -25.47 -20.94
CA ARG A 180 14.91 -26.25 -21.79
C ARG A 180 13.55 -26.44 -21.10
N ILE A 181 13.57 -26.78 -19.81
CA ILE A 181 12.36 -26.92 -18.99
C ILE A 181 11.65 -25.57 -18.85
N ASP A 182 12.38 -24.51 -18.52
CA ASP A 182 11.84 -23.15 -18.38
C ASP A 182 11.16 -22.68 -19.66
N LYS A 183 11.74 -22.95 -20.84
CA LYS A 183 11.11 -22.67 -22.13
C LYS A 183 9.77 -23.41 -22.31
N ALA A 184 9.66 -24.64 -21.82
CA ALA A 184 8.40 -25.39 -21.85
C ALA A 184 7.39 -24.81 -20.85
N VAL A 185 7.82 -24.50 -19.62
CA VAL A 185 6.99 -23.87 -18.57
C VAL A 185 6.46 -22.50 -19.01
N GLU A 186 7.30 -21.66 -19.64
CA GLU A 186 6.90 -20.35 -20.13
C GLU A 186 5.86 -20.46 -21.27
N LYS A 187 6.03 -21.45 -22.17
CA LYS A 187 5.03 -21.76 -23.19
C LYS A 187 3.70 -22.22 -22.56
N MET A 188 3.76 -23.13 -21.58
CA MET A 188 2.59 -23.59 -20.83
C MET A 188 1.86 -22.41 -20.18
N ARG A 189 2.60 -21.48 -19.56
CA ARG A 189 2.04 -20.30 -18.90
C ARG A 189 1.33 -19.37 -19.89
N ARG A 190 1.97 -19.06 -21.02
CA ARG A 190 1.35 -18.27 -22.10
C ARG A 190 0.11 -18.97 -22.65
N LYS A 191 0.19 -20.28 -22.90
CA LYS A 191 -0.93 -21.06 -23.41
C LYS A 191 -2.08 -21.10 -22.41
N SER A 192 -1.80 -21.19 -21.12
CA SER A 192 -2.82 -21.21 -20.07
C SER A 192 -3.75 -20.01 -20.18
N SER A 193 -3.23 -18.79 -20.43
CA SER A 193 -4.08 -17.61 -20.68
C SER A 193 -5.01 -17.76 -21.89
N LEU A 194 -4.60 -18.49 -22.94
CA LEU A 194 -5.44 -18.78 -24.10
C LEU A 194 -6.49 -19.85 -23.77
N CYS A 195 -6.10 -20.92 -23.07
CA CYS A 195 -7.02 -21.99 -22.66
C CYS A 195 -8.19 -21.44 -21.83
N TRP A 196 -7.96 -20.38 -21.04
CA TRP A 196 -9.01 -19.68 -20.30
C TRP A 196 -10.06 -19.01 -21.17
N HIS A 197 -9.65 -18.45 -22.30
CA HIS A 197 -10.56 -17.79 -23.23
C HIS A 197 -11.37 -18.81 -24.04
N GLU A 198 -10.77 -19.95 -24.37
CA GLU A 198 -11.38 -21.01 -25.18
C GLU A 198 -12.33 -21.92 -24.36
N ASN A 199 -12.02 -22.22 -23.10
CA ASN A 199 -12.73 -23.22 -22.28
C ASN A 199 -13.45 -22.65 -21.05
N LYS A 200 -13.86 -21.37 -21.09
CA LYS A 200 -14.47 -20.67 -19.94
C LYS A 200 -15.64 -21.43 -19.31
N GLU A 201 -16.49 -22.07 -20.11
CA GLU A 201 -17.66 -22.82 -19.62
C GLU A 201 -17.32 -24.19 -19.04
N GLU A 202 -16.30 -24.89 -19.57
CA GLU A 202 -15.94 -26.26 -19.12
C GLU A 202 -15.11 -26.25 -17.82
N LEU A 203 -14.26 -25.23 -17.65
CA LEU A 203 -13.43 -25.04 -16.46
C LEU A 203 -14.21 -24.47 -15.26
N GLU A 204 -15.29 -23.72 -15.49
CA GLU A 204 -16.17 -23.23 -14.42
C GLU A 204 -17.16 -24.32 -13.96
N ASN A 205 -17.54 -25.27 -14.81
CA ASN A 205 -18.48 -26.35 -14.48
C ASN A 205 -17.86 -27.57 -13.76
N THR A 206 -16.54 -27.75 -13.81
CA THR A 206 -15.83 -28.76 -13.00
C THR A 206 -15.56 -28.29 -11.57
N ALA A 207 -15.81 -27.01 -11.26
CA ALA A 207 -15.74 -26.43 -9.93
C ALA A 207 -17.04 -26.65 -9.14
N LYS A 208 -17.41 -27.91 -8.85
CA LYS A 208 -18.30 -28.15 -7.70
C LYS A 208 -17.50 -27.84 -6.42
N PRO A 209 -17.98 -26.94 -5.54
CA PRO A 209 -17.34 -26.72 -4.25
C PRO A 209 -17.42 -28.01 -3.44
N SER A 210 -16.29 -28.50 -2.95
CA SER A 210 -16.29 -29.41 -1.81
C SER A 210 -16.88 -28.64 -0.63
N THR A 211 -17.97 -29.14 -0.06
CA THR A 211 -18.52 -28.68 1.21
C THR A 211 -17.51 -28.95 2.32
N GLU A 212 -16.62 -27.99 2.57
CA GLU A 212 -15.76 -27.95 3.75
C GLU A 212 -16.41 -27.01 4.78
N LYS A 213 -17.55 -27.48 5.32
CA LYS A 213 -17.97 -27.09 6.66
C LYS A 213 -17.18 -27.99 7.59
N ASP A 214 -16.23 -27.42 8.32
CA ASP A 214 -15.74 -27.84 9.65
C ASP A 214 -14.29 -27.44 9.83
N GLN A 215 -14.06 -26.19 10.19
CA GLN A 215 -12.95 -25.75 11.05
C GLN A 215 -13.21 -24.31 11.52
N ILE A 216 -14.27 -24.12 12.30
CA ILE A 216 -14.37 -22.97 13.21
C ILE A 216 -13.59 -23.37 14.47
N VAL A 217 -12.32 -22.98 14.52
CA VAL A 217 -11.55 -23.01 15.76
C VAL A 217 -12.09 -21.89 16.64
N ASN A 218 -12.82 -22.26 17.69
CA ASN A 218 -13.21 -21.36 18.78
C ASN A 218 -11.95 -20.80 19.47
N LEU A 219 -11.50 -19.62 19.04
CA LEU A 219 -10.54 -18.83 19.80
C LEU A 219 -11.30 -18.01 20.85
N THR A 220 -11.38 -18.58 22.04
CA THR A 220 -11.77 -17.89 23.27
C THR A 220 -10.71 -16.84 23.60
N VAL A 221 -11.08 -15.55 23.64
CA VAL A 221 -10.21 -14.43 24.07
C VAL A 221 -11.00 -13.64 25.14
N PRO A 222 -10.35 -13.19 26.24
CA PRO A 222 -11.01 -13.08 27.54
C PRO A 222 -11.96 -11.90 27.67
N VAL A 223 -13.01 -12.15 28.46
CA VAL A 223 -13.97 -11.18 28.98
C VAL A 223 -13.25 -10.13 29.82
N PHE A 224 -13.15 -8.90 29.31
CA PHE A 224 -12.78 -7.75 30.15
C PHE A 224 -14.01 -7.26 30.92
N LYS A 225 -13.85 -7.27 32.24
CA LYS A 225 -14.82 -6.82 33.24
C LYS A 225 -15.16 -5.35 33.01
N LYS A 226 -16.46 -5.08 33.08
CA LYS A 226 -17.08 -3.76 33.16
C LYS A 226 -16.67 -3.07 34.46
N THR A 227 -16.14 -1.86 34.38
CA THR A 227 -16.18 -0.87 35.47
C THR A 227 -16.77 0.41 34.92
N SER A 228 -17.95 0.75 35.45
CA SER A 228 -18.66 2.02 35.33
C SER A 228 -18.24 2.97 36.45
N GLU A 229 -18.47 4.28 36.23
CA GLU A 229 -18.26 5.44 37.13
C GLU A 229 -16.81 5.94 37.13
N ILE A 230 -16.49 7.16 36.68
CA ILE A 230 -16.90 8.54 37.10
C ILE A 230 -16.71 9.45 35.84
N ALA A 231 -17.72 10.09 35.25
CA ALA A 231 -18.32 11.41 35.55
C ALA A 231 -17.34 12.62 35.55
N ASP A 232 -17.62 13.56 34.65
CA ASP A 232 -17.24 14.99 34.60
C ASP A 232 -15.77 15.38 34.78
N ASN A 233 -15.09 15.67 33.66
CA ASN A 233 -14.03 16.69 33.48
C ASN A 233 -13.52 16.61 32.02
N SER A 234 -14.09 17.34 31.05
CA SER A 234 -13.68 17.22 29.63
C SER A 234 -13.49 18.54 28.87
N ILE A 235 -13.43 19.68 29.55
CA ILE A 235 -13.12 20.96 28.92
C ILE A 235 -11.68 21.36 29.26
N ASP A 236 -11.27 21.21 30.52
CA ASP A 236 -9.92 21.60 30.96
C ASP A 236 -8.83 20.68 30.41
N GLU A 237 -9.11 19.38 30.22
CA GLU A 237 -8.14 18.42 29.66
C GLU A 237 -7.90 18.64 28.15
N VAL A 238 -8.93 19.10 27.42
CA VAL A 238 -8.83 19.43 25.99
C VAL A 238 -8.10 20.75 25.79
N SER A 239 -8.33 21.74 26.67
CA SER A 239 -7.57 23.00 26.67
C SER A 239 -6.11 22.82 27.08
N LEU A 240 -5.81 21.88 28.00
CA LEU A 240 -4.44 21.53 28.39
C LEU A 240 -3.68 20.84 27.24
N LEU A 241 -4.30 19.86 26.57
CA LEU A 241 -3.74 19.18 25.41
C LEU A 241 -3.52 20.11 24.21
N LEU A 242 -4.42 21.08 23.98
CA LEU A 242 -4.25 22.08 22.91
C LEU A 242 -3.07 23.03 23.19
N ASN A 243 -2.91 23.48 24.44
CA ASN A 243 -1.81 24.36 24.83
C ASN A 243 -0.46 23.64 24.83
N GLU A 244 -0.40 22.39 25.29
CA GLU A 244 0.83 21.58 25.21
C GLU A 244 1.24 21.31 23.76
N THR A 245 0.27 21.08 22.86
CA THR A 245 0.54 20.86 21.42
C THR A 245 0.98 22.15 20.70
N LEU A 246 0.49 23.31 21.12
CA LEU A 246 0.86 24.61 20.56
C LEU A 246 2.20 25.15 21.10
N GLN A 247 2.60 24.76 22.32
CA GLN A 247 3.85 25.21 22.95
C GLN A 247 5.05 24.28 22.65
N SER A 248 4.83 23.04 22.21
CA SER A 248 5.91 22.07 22.01
C SER A 248 6.45 21.96 20.56
N SER A 249 5.92 22.72 19.59
CA SER A 249 6.38 22.65 18.20
C SER A 249 7.33 23.79 17.84
N SER A 250 8.60 23.44 17.60
CA SER A 250 9.59 24.22 16.85
C SER A 250 9.09 24.52 15.40
N PRO A 251 9.71 25.45 14.64
CA PRO A 251 9.04 26.27 13.63
C PRO A 251 8.25 25.44 12.62
N LEU A 252 6.94 25.73 12.57
CA LEU A 252 5.92 24.94 11.89
C LEU A 252 6.10 24.90 10.36
N ASP A 253 5.77 23.74 9.81
CA ASP A 253 5.63 23.47 8.39
C ASP A 253 4.48 24.30 7.79
N LEU A 254 4.83 25.28 6.96
CA LEU A 254 3.94 26.19 6.21
C LEU A 254 2.80 25.45 5.50
N ASP A 255 3.00 24.18 5.13
CA ASP A 255 2.00 23.36 4.46
C ASP A 255 0.85 22.90 5.37
N LYS A 256 1.07 22.86 6.70
CA LYS A 256 0.02 22.57 7.70
C LYS A 256 -0.88 23.78 7.96
N GLU A 257 -0.32 24.98 8.03
CA GLU A 257 -1.09 26.20 8.29
C GLU A 257 -1.94 26.61 7.09
N ILE A 258 -1.40 26.50 5.86
CA ILE A 258 -2.16 26.75 4.63
C ILE A 258 -3.34 25.78 4.49
N ARG A 259 -3.19 24.52 4.96
CA ARG A 259 -4.29 23.54 4.99
C ARG A 259 -5.31 23.89 6.06
N ALA A 260 -4.92 24.38 7.24
CA ALA A 260 -5.83 24.80 8.30
C ALA A 260 -6.71 26.01 7.88
N ILE A 261 -6.14 26.96 7.14
CA ILE A 261 -6.86 28.11 6.57
C ILE A 261 -7.94 27.67 5.57
N ALA A 262 -7.68 26.62 4.78
CA ALA A 262 -8.64 26.11 3.80
C ALA A 262 -9.91 25.47 4.42
N TYR A 263 -9.97 25.30 5.75
CA TYR A 263 -11.07 24.64 6.46
C TYR A 263 -12.00 25.58 7.26
N ALA A 264 -11.79 26.91 7.25
CA ALA A 264 -12.55 27.84 8.10
C ALA A 264 -13.66 28.65 7.37
N ASN A 265 -14.91 28.41 7.78
CA ASN A 265 -16.14 29.23 7.76
C ASN A 265 -16.39 30.29 6.65
N LEU A 266 -17.44 30.07 5.85
CA LEU A 266 -18.22 31.10 5.16
C LEU A 266 -19.70 31.01 5.56
N THR A 267 -20.37 32.16 5.73
CA THR A 267 -21.84 32.19 5.91
C THR A 267 -22.57 32.34 4.57
N ALA A 268 -23.87 32.05 4.53
CA ALA A 268 -24.69 32.20 3.32
C ALA A 268 -24.80 33.67 2.85
N GLU A 269 -24.69 34.64 3.75
CA GLU A 269 -24.74 36.08 3.45
C GLU A 269 -23.42 36.58 2.82
N ASP A 270 -22.30 35.94 3.16
CA ASP A 270 -20.98 36.23 2.58
C ASP A 270 -20.88 35.71 1.13
N HIS A 271 -21.61 34.63 0.80
CA HIS A 271 -21.65 34.04 -0.53
C HIS A 271 -22.33 34.92 -1.58
N THR A 272 -23.45 35.58 -1.24
CA THR A 272 -24.12 36.54 -2.12
C THR A 272 -23.29 37.81 -2.34
N ARG A 273 -22.47 38.20 -1.34
CA ARG A 273 -21.69 39.44 -1.37
C ARG A 273 -20.40 39.37 -2.19
N PHE A 274 -19.76 38.20 -2.24
CA PHE A 274 -18.54 37.95 -3.02
C PHE A 274 -18.74 36.88 -4.10
N SER A 275 -19.98 36.71 -4.57
CA SER A 275 -20.41 35.64 -5.49
C SER A 275 -19.57 35.55 -6.78
N ASP A 276 -19.03 36.67 -7.25
CA ASP A 276 -18.20 36.70 -8.47
C ASP A 276 -16.74 36.35 -8.21
N ARG A 277 -16.30 36.20 -6.94
CA ARG A 277 -14.97 35.78 -6.43
C ARG A 277 -13.76 36.54 -7.00
N LYS A 278 -14.04 37.52 -7.85
CA LYS A 278 -13.13 38.38 -8.61
C LYS A 278 -12.24 39.24 -7.72
N ASP A 279 -12.59 39.39 -6.44
CA ASP A 279 -11.99 40.36 -5.52
C ASP A 279 -11.17 39.69 -4.40
N LEU A 280 -11.36 38.40 -4.12
CA LEU A 280 -10.63 37.68 -3.06
C LEU A 280 -9.18 37.37 -3.45
N ARG A 281 -8.94 36.97 -4.70
CA ARG A 281 -7.58 36.75 -5.21
C ARG A 281 -6.78 38.06 -5.23
N PRO A 282 -7.28 39.18 -5.81
CA PRO A 282 -6.59 40.45 -5.69
C PRO A 282 -6.42 40.92 -4.23
N ALA A 283 -7.35 40.60 -3.34
CA ALA A 283 -7.24 40.96 -1.92
C ALA A 283 -6.10 40.23 -1.21
N GLN A 284 -5.97 38.91 -1.36
CA GLN A 284 -4.88 38.16 -0.74
C GLN A 284 -3.51 38.52 -1.35
N GLU A 285 -3.46 38.79 -2.66
CA GLU A 285 -2.27 39.33 -3.33
C GLU A 285 -1.89 40.70 -2.74
N LEU A 286 -2.86 41.58 -2.50
CA LEU A 286 -2.60 42.91 -1.91
C LEU A 286 -2.18 42.84 -0.44
N ILE A 287 -2.72 41.89 0.35
CA ILE A 287 -2.27 41.61 1.71
C ILE A 287 -0.79 41.19 1.67
N GLY A 288 -0.44 40.20 0.84
CA GLY A 288 0.94 39.75 0.71
C GLY A 288 1.89 40.84 0.23
N LEU A 289 1.45 41.70 -0.70
CA LEU A 289 2.24 42.84 -1.19
C LEU A 289 2.46 43.90 -0.09
N THR A 290 1.46 44.10 0.77
CA THR A 290 1.57 45.01 1.92
C THR A 290 2.61 44.50 2.91
N GLU A 291 2.59 43.20 3.24
CA GLU A 291 3.59 42.62 4.14
C GLU A 291 4.99 42.57 3.49
N LEU A 292 5.08 42.36 2.17
CA LEU A 292 6.35 42.41 1.44
C LEU A 292 6.97 43.82 1.49
N ARG A 293 6.17 44.86 1.23
CA ARG A 293 6.62 46.25 1.32
C ARG A 293 7.00 46.62 2.75
N SER A 294 6.22 46.18 3.74
CA SER A 294 6.57 46.35 5.15
C SER A 294 7.89 45.68 5.54
N ALA A 295 8.15 44.46 5.04
CA ALA A 295 9.42 43.75 5.28
C ALA A 295 10.62 44.47 4.65
N LEU A 296 10.40 45.18 3.55
CA LEU A 296 11.40 46.00 2.86
C LEU A 296 11.56 47.42 3.45
N GLY A 297 10.74 47.79 4.46
CA GLY A 297 10.75 49.14 5.04
C GLY A 297 10.07 50.20 4.17
N LEU A 298 9.22 49.79 3.22
CA LEU A 298 8.55 50.64 2.23
C LEU A 298 7.11 50.97 2.65
N GLU A 299 6.59 52.10 2.19
CA GLU A 299 5.18 52.46 2.44
C GLU A 299 4.21 51.47 1.77
N PRO A 300 2.99 51.23 2.31
CA PRO A 300 2.00 50.33 1.71
C PRO A 300 1.55 50.73 0.29
N PRO A 301 1.02 49.79 -0.51
CA PRO A 301 0.54 50.10 -1.86
C PRO A 301 -0.63 51.10 -1.83
N GLY A 302 -0.54 52.20 -2.61
CA GLY A 302 -1.65 53.14 -2.82
C GLY A 302 -1.62 54.43 -1.97
N SER A 303 -0.55 54.71 -1.22
CA SER A 303 -0.25 56.10 -0.84
C SER A 303 0.08 56.90 -2.11
N ASN A 304 -0.39 58.15 -2.22
CA ASN A 304 -0.20 58.98 -3.42
C ASN A 304 1.29 59.23 -3.68
N TYR A 305 1.94 58.39 -4.48
CA TYR A 305 3.31 58.55 -4.91
C TYR A 305 3.35 59.00 -6.38
N SER A 306 3.80 60.23 -6.61
CA SER A 306 4.01 60.77 -7.94
C SER A 306 5.33 60.24 -8.51
N ARG A 307 5.24 59.54 -9.63
CA ARG A 307 6.38 59.06 -10.43
C ARG A 307 7.21 60.25 -10.92
N THR A 308 8.33 60.57 -10.28
CA THR A 308 9.39 61.34 -10.92
C THR A 308 10.36 60.36 -11.54
N THR A 309 10.26 60.18 -12.86
CA THR A 309 11.29 59.50 -13.65
C THR A 309 12.59 60.29 -13.52
N SER A 310 13.56 59.78 -12.75
CA SER A 310 14.96 60.19 -12.87
C SER A 310 15.76 59.06 -13.49
N ASP A 311 16.59 59.43 -14.44
CA ASP A 311 17.37 58.56 -15.30
C ASP A 311 18.27 57.57 -14.53
N GLY A 312 17.92 56.29 -14.62
CA GLY A 312 18.86 55.19 -14.90
C GLY A 312 20.13 55.05 -14.06
N ASN A 313 20.13 55.40 -12.77
CA ASN A 313 21.26 55.10 -11.89
C ASN A 313 20.79 54.54 -10.54
N ASP A 314 20.51 53.24 -10.53
CA ASP A 314 20.04 52.44 -9.39
C ASP A 314 20.99 52.53 -8.19
N THR A 315 20.72 53.44 -7.25
CA THR A 315 21.53 53.60 -6.04
C THR A 315 20.77 53.26 -4.75
N SER A 316 19.44 53.12 -4.79
CA SER A 316 18.66 52.64 -3.63
C SER A 316 18.03 51.25 -3.85
N ILE A 317 17.77 50.55 -2.74
CA ILE A 317 17.05 49.27 -2.71
C ILE A 317 15.59 49.46 -3.12
N GLU A 318 15.03 50.63 -2.86
CA GLU A 318 13.67 51.01 -3.24
C GLU A 318 13.55 51.10 -4.76
N ASP A 319 14.46 51.80 -5.45
CA ASP A 319 14.49 51.86 -6.93
C ASP A 319 14.60 50.46 -7.55
N TYR A 320 15.41 49.58 -6.92
CA TYR A 320 15.59 48.20 -7.36
C TYR A 320 14.33 47.34 -7.19
N TYR A 321 13.62 47.49 -6.08
CA TYR A 321 12.35 46.80 -5.83
C TYR A 321 11.23 47.34 -6.72
N GLU A 322 11.14 48.65 -6.94
CA GLU A 322 10.10 49.26 -7.78
C GLU A 322 10.12 48.74 -9.23
N LEU A 323 11.30 48.39 -9.77
CA LEU A 323 11.42 47.74 -11.08
C LEU A 323 10.86 46.30 -11.11
N LYS A 324 10.80 45.65 -9.95
CA LYS A 324 10.42 44.23 -9.77
C LYS A 324 9.10 44.03 -9.03
N GLU A 325 8.43 45.12 -8.64
CA GLU A 325 7.23 45.06 -7.80
C GLU A 325 6.14 44.18 -8.44
N PRO A 326 5.59 43.21 -7.70
CA PRO A 326 4.50 42.39 -8.19
C PRO A 326 3.26 43.22 -8.58
N LYS A 327 2.91 43.18 -9.86
CA LYS A 327 1.73 43.90 -10.37
C LYS A 327 0.44 43.16 -9.99
N VAL A 328 -0.32 43.70 -9.03
CA VAL A 328 -1.69 43.25 -8.74
C VAL A 328 -2.63 43.83 -9.81
N GLY A 329 -3.34 42.98 -10.54
CA GLY A 329 -4.04 43.33 -11.78
C GLY A 329 -5.30 44.22 -11.66
N ARG A 330 -5.50 44.98 -10.56
CA ARG A 330 -6.65 45.89 -10.38
C ARG A 330 -6.32 47.13 -9.55
N LEU A 331 -6.99 48.24 -9.87
CA LEU A 331 -7.04 49.45 -9.05
C LEU A 331 -7.75 49.16 -7.72
N VAL A 332 -7.24 49.70 -6.62
CA VAL A 332 -7.87 49.58 -5.30
C VAL A 332 -9.21 50.30 -5.32
N ASP A 333 -10.30 49.53 -5.31
CA ASP A 333 -11.67 50.04 -5.23
C ASP A 333 -12.34 49.62 -3.91
N LYS A 334 -13.55 50.12 -3.67
CA LYS A 334 -14.30 49.84 -2.43
C LYS A 334 -14.56 48.34 -2.20
N ASN A 335 -14.69 47.56 -3.26
CA ASN A 335 -14.94 46.12 -3.16
C ASN A 335 -13.68 45.38 -2.75
N LEU A 336 -12.52 45.79 -3.26
CA LEU A 336 -11.22 45.24 -2.86
C LEU A 336 -10.90 45.54 -1.40
N THR A 337 -11.14 46.77 -0.93
CA THR A 337 -10.93 47.14 0.48
C THR A 337 -11.83 46.33 1.42
N MET A 338 -13.09 46.10 1.02
CA MET A 338 -13.99 45.23 1.79
C MET A 338 -13.53 43.77 1.78
N ALA A 339 -13.03 43.25 0.66
CA ALA A 339 -12.50 41.89 0.56
C ALA A 339 -11.24 41.69 1.42
N ILE A 340 -10.38 42.70 1.53
CA ILE A 340 -9.21 42.67 2.43
C ILE A 340 -9.65 42.66 3.88
N SER A 341 -10.55 43.57 4.26
CA SER A 341 -11.12 43.61 5.62
C SER A 341 -11.79 42.28 6.00
N PHE A 342 -12.45 41.64 5.03
CA PHE A 342 -13.03 40.32 5.19
C PHE A 342 -11.97 39.24 5.42
N LEU A 343 -10.91 39.19 4.60
CA LEU A 343 -9.82 38.22 4.75
C LEU A 343 -9.05 38.41 6.05
N ASP A 344 -8.75 39.63 6.47
CA ASP A 344 -8.08 39.91 7.74
C ASP A 344 -8.92 39.46 8.95
N SER A 345 -10.24 39.64 8.89
CA SER A 345 -11.17 39.25 9.96
C SER A 345 -11.35 37.74 10.06
N ARG A 346 -11.49 37.05 8.92
CA ARG A 346 -11.81 35.62 8.88
C ARG A 346 -10.59 34.72 8.82
N PHE A 347 -9.49 35.20 8.24
CA PHE A 347 -8.26 34.47 8.00
C PHE A 347 -7.04 35.30 8.41
N PRO A 348 -6.93 35.74 9.69
CA PRO A 348 -5.81 36.55 10.15
C PRO A 348 -4.44 35.85 9.94
N ALA A 349 -4.46 34.52 9.84
CA ALA A 349 -3.29 33.70 9.55
C ALA A 349 -2.67 33.98 8.17
N ILE A 350 -3.41 34.49 7.18
CA ILE A 350 -2.84 34.86 5.86
C ILE A 350 -1.70 35.86 6.03
N ARG A 351 -1.92 36.89 6.85
CA ARG A 351 -0.93 37.92 7.15
C ARG A 351 0.24 37.35 7.96
N SER A 352 -0.07 36.50 8.94
CA SER A 352 0.94 35.81 9.76
C SER A 352 1.89 34.96 8.91
N ILE A 353 1.37 34.27 7.89
CA ILE A 353 2.16 33.42 6.99
C ILE A 353 3.19 34.25 6.21
N TYR A 354 2.77 35.35 5.59
CA TYR A 354 3.69 36.24 4.89
C TYR A 354 4.74 36.79 5.85
N ASN A 355 4.31 37.29 7.01
CA ASN A 355 5.21 37.87 8.00
C ASN A 355 6.25 36.88 8.54
N GLN A 356 5.83 35.70 8.98
CA GLN A 356 6.75 34.70 9.49
C GLN A 356 7.78 34.29 8.44
N LYS A 357 7.36 34.13 7.17
CA LYS A 357 8.27 33.73 6.11
C LYS A 357 9.26 34.83 5.74
N PHE A 358 8.80 36.08 5.67
CA PHE A 358 9.65 37.22 5.38
C PHE A 358 10.63 37.52 6.52
N GLN A 359 10.17 37.46 7.77
CA GLN A 359 11.07 37.60 8.93
C GLN A 359 12.11 36.47 8.97
N GLY A 360 11.72 35.22 8.70
CA GLY A 360 12.68 34.12 8.63
C GLY A 360 13.76 34.28 7.55
N ILE A 361 13.47 35.00 6.46
CA ILE A 361 14.47 35.36 5.44
C ILE A 361 15.40 36.47 5.95
N LEU A 362 14.85 37.48 6.62
CA LEU A 362 15.61 38.63 7.12
C LEU A 362 16.47 38.30 8.36
N GLU A 363 16.08 37.28 9.13
CA GLU A 363 16.78 36.81 10.34
C GLU A 363 17.81 35.71 10.06
N ARG A 364 18.05 35.35 8.79
CA ARG A 364 19.03 34.30 8.44
C ARG A 364 20.45 34.69 8.87
N PRO A 365 21.32 33.73 9.24
CA PRO A 365 22.68 34.03 9.71
C PRO A 365 23.54 34.81 8.71
N GLU A 366 23.18 34.73 7.43
CA GLU A 366 23.86 35.39 6.30
C GLU A 366 23.38 36.84 6.07
N ALA A 367 22.29 37.27 6.73
CA ALA A 367 21.77 38.62 6.61
C ALA A 367 22.57 39.59 7.49
N ASN A 368 23.27 40.53 6.87
CA ASN A 368 24.16 41.49 7.54
C ASN A 368 23.43 42.69 8.17
N GLY A 369 22.15 42.56 8.52
CA GLY A 369 21.32 43.62 9.12
C GLY A 369 20.93 44.77 8.18
N THR A 370 21.43 44.80 6.95
CA THR A 370 20.98 45.69 5.86
C THR A 370 20.42 44.86 4.71
N ILE A 371 19.22 45.19 4.23
CA ILE A 371 18.54 44.48 3.14
C ILE A 371 19.38 44.59 1.87
N SER A 372 19.79 43.46 1.29
CA SER A 372 20.53 43.40 0.02
C SER A 372 19.58 43.21 -1.17
N ARG A 373 20.09 43.40 -2.40
CA ARG A 373 19.34 43.06 -3.62
C ARG A 373 18.95 41.58 -3.68
N GLU A 374 19.77 40.71 -3.09
CA GLU A 374 19.50 39.27 -2.99
C GLU A 374 18.36 38.97 -2.01
N ASP A 375 18.26 39.74 -0.91
CA ASP A 375 17.11 39.65 0.01
C ASP A 375 15.82 40.08 -0.67
N VAL A 376 15.86 41.16 -1.47
CA VAL A 376 14.70 41.62 -2.26
C VAL A 376 14.22 40.54 -3.24
N ASP A 377 15.14 39.89 -3.95
CA ASP A 377 14.82 38.82 -4.90
C ASP A 377 14.23 37.59 -4.21
N LEU A 378 14.76 37.22 -3.04
CA LEU A 378 14.28 36.08 -2.27
C LEU A 378 12.89 36.34 -1.67
N LEU A 379 12.67 37.52 -1.08
CA LEU A 379 11.37 37.93 -0.55
C LEU A 379 10.30 38.00 -1.65
N THR A 380 10.65 38.55 -2.82
CA THR A 380 9.76 38.64 -3.97
C THR A 380 9.40 37.25 -4.53
N SER A 381 10.39 36.35 -4.62
CA SER A 381 10.16 34.95 -5.03
C SER A 381 9.22 34.22 -4.06
N GLU A 382 9.46 34.34 -2.76
CA GLU A 382 8.62 33.71 -1.74
C GLU A 382 7.20 34.30 -1.72
N TYR A 383 7.04 35.61 -1.94
CA TYR A 383 5.73 36.22 -2.13
C TYR A 383 4.92 35.50 -3.23
N TYR A 384 5.52 35.27 -4.40
CA TYR A 384 4.84 34.57 -5.49
C TYR A 384 4.50 33.11 -5.16
N VAL A 385 5.37 32.42 -4.41
CA VAL A 385 5.15 31.05 -3.96
C VAL A 385 3.96 30.99 -3.00
N ILE A 386 3.93 31.86 -1.98
CA ILE A 386 2.83 31.93 -1.01
C ILE A 386 1.53 32.34 -1.70
N ALA A 387 1.55 33.41 -2.51
CA ALA A 387 0.36 33.92 -3.21
C ALA A 387 -0.27 32.85 -4.11
N LYS A 388 0.54 32.07 -4.83
CA LYS A 388 0.06 30.97 -5.69
C LYS A 388 -0.49 29.79 -4.89
N ARG A 389 0.07 29.51 -3.70
CA ARG A 389 -0.44 28.47 -2.79
C ARG A 389 -1.76 28.89 -2.17
N LEU A 390 -1.88 30.14 -1.72
CA LEU A 390 -3.11 30.72 -1.18
C LEU A 390 -4.20 30.80 -2.25
N ASP A 391 -3.88 31.23 -3.48
CA ASP A 391 -4.82 31.21 -4.61
C ASP A 391 -5.36 29.80 -4.87
N ARG A 392 -4.48 28.77 -4.88
CA ARG A 392 -4.90 27.38 -5.00
C ARG A 392 -5.74 26.91 -3.82
N ALA A 393 -5.45 27.33 -2.59
CA ALA A 393 -6.21 26.97 -1.40
C ALA A 393 -7.61 27.60 -1.45
N LEU A 394 -7.70 28.90 -1.77
CA LEU A 394 -8.95 29.64 -1.92
C LEU A 394 -9.78 29.10 -3.10
N ASN A 395 -9.15 28.67 -4.19
CA ASN A 395 -9.83 28.03 -5.32
C ASN A 395 -10.23 26.56 -5.04
N LYS A 396 -9.48 25.81 -4.20
CA LYS A 396 -9.80 24.42 -3.82
C LYS A 396 -10.97 24.28 -2.82
N MET A 397 -11.46 25.37 -2.25
CA MET A 397 -12.72 25.40 -1.49
C MET A 397 -13.95 25.04 -2.34
N GLU A 398 -13.80 24.77 -3.64
CA GLU A 398 -14.88 24.62 -4.60
C GLU A 398 -15.77 23.37 -4.55
N LEU A 399 -15.54 22.31 -3.76
CA LEU A 399 -16.19 21.03 -4.15
C LEU A 399 -16.89 20.10 -3.16
N ARG A 400 -16.75 20.16 -1.83
CA ARG A 400 -17.53 19.25 -0.96
C ARG A 400 -17.66 19.87 0.43
N ASP A 401 -18.86 20.33 0.77
CA ASP A 401 -19.52 20.19 2.08
C ASP A 401 -20.49 21.36 2.32
N ILE A 402 -21.69 21.28 1.75
CA ILE A 402 -22.97 20.96 2.44
C ILE A 402 -23.69 22.27 2.81
N ILE A 403 -24.54 22.80 1.92
CA ILE A 403 -25.99 22.54 1.97
C ILE A 403 -26.52 22.64 3.41
N ALA A 404 -27.06 23.81 3.73
CA ALA A 404 -28.24 24.04 4.56
C ALA A 404 -28.32 23.33 5.93
N GLU A 405 -28.23 24.11 7.02
CA GLU A 405 -29.31 24.28 8.03
C GLU A 405 -28.76 24.96 9.30
N ASP A 406 -29.39 26.10 9.62
CA ASP A 406 -29.56 26.85 10.88
C ASP A 406 -28.44 26.98 11.97
N PRO A 407 -28.33 28.14 12.64
CA PRO A 407 -27.29 28.46 13.61
C PRO A 407 -27.73 28.12 15.03
N ASP A 408 -27.23 27.03 15.58
CA ASP A 408 -27.17 26.85 17.03
C ASP A 408 -25.90 26.07 17.45
N ILE A 409 -25.57 26.23 18.74
CA ILE A 409 -24.34 25.82 19.45
C ILE A 409 -23.78 24.40 19.16
N PRO A 410 -24.54 23.37 18.71
CA PRO A 410 -23.98 22.09 18.24
C PRO A 410 -22.98 22.18 17.08
N PHE A 411 -22.96 23.29 16.32
CA PHE A 411 -22.03 23.48 15.20
C PHE A 411 -20.56 23.56 15.62
N ILE A 412 -20.24 24.27 16.71
CA ILE A 412 -18.83 24.46 17.13
C ILE A 412 -18.20 23.12 17.53
N VAL A 413 -18.96 22.25 18.22
CA VAL A 413 -18.48 20.92 18.61
C VAL A 413 -18.32 20.02 17.38
N LYS A 414 -19.25 20.06 16.42
CA LYS A 414 -19.18 19.29 15.17
C LYS A 414 -18.08 19.81 14.23
N PHE A 415 -17.83 21.11 14.23
CA PHE A 415 -16.78 21.79 13.48
C PHE A 415 -15.39 21.50 14.05
N LEU A 416 -15.20 21.61 15.37
CA LEU A 416 -13.96 21.23 16.05
C LEU A 416 -13.67 19.73 15.90
N ALA A 417 -14.71 18.88 15.93
CA ALA A 417 -14.59 17.46 15.62
C ALA A 417 -14.15 17.22 14.15
N SER A 418 -14.71 17.97 13.20
CA SER A 418 -14.33 17.91 11.78
C SER A 418 -12.88 18.37 11.55
N ILE A 419 -12.43 19.43 12.24
CA ILE A 419 -11.03 19.89 12.21
C ILE A 419 -10.11 18.83 12.82
N ALA A 420 -10.46 18.25 13.97
CA ALA A 420 -9.68 17.20 14.61
C ALA A 420 -9.58 15.94 13.73
N ASP A 421 -10.67 15.57 13.05
CA ASP A 421 -10.66 14.49 12.08
C ASP A 421 -9.86 14.85 10.82
N GLY A 422 -9.89 16.11 10.39
CA GLY A 422 -9.03 16.66 9.33
C GLY A 422 -7.55 16.48 9.65
N PHE A 423 -7.11 16.81 10.88
CA PHE A 423 -5.73 16.58 11.31
C PHE A 423 -5.37 15.09 11.36
N LYS A 424 -6.27 14.23 11.85
CA LYS A 424 -6.07 12.77 11.86
C LYS A 424 -5.95 12.20 10.45
N LEU A 425 -6.81 12.64 9.52
CA LEU A 425 -6.79 12.21 8.12
C LEU A 425 -5.56 12.74 7.39
N ALA A 426 -5.12 13.96 7.68
CA ALA A 426 -3.88 14.52 7.15
C ALA A 426 -2.66 13.70 7.59
N ASN A 427 -2.61 13.27 8.86
CA ASN A 427 -1.53 12.41 9.34
C ASN A 427 -1.48 11.06 8.59
N ILE A 428 -2.65 10.48 8.28
CA ILE A 428 -2.71 9.28 7.43
C ILE A 428 -2.18 9.60 6.03
N SER A 429 -2.67 10.66 5.40
CA SER A 429 -2.35 10.96 4.00
C SER A 429 -0.90 11.35 3.74
N THR A 430 -0.20 11.92 4.73
CA THR A 430 1.22 12.28 4.60
C THR A 430 2.17 11.19 5.08
N THR A 431 1.66 10.03 5.50
CA THR A 431 2.53 8.94 5.99
C THR A 431 3.09 8.13 4.83
N CYS A 432 4.40 7.94 4.83
CA CYS A 432 5.07 6.97 3.95
C CYS A 432 5.14 5.59 4.60
N LEU A 433 4.74 4.56 3.86
CA LEU A 433 4.88 3.17 4.27
C LEU A 433 6.23 2.60 3.80
N SER A 434 6.99 2.02 4.72
CA SER A 434 8.23 1.29 4.40
C SER A 434 7.93 -0.05 3.73
N TYR A 435 8.95 -0.70 3.16
CA TYR A 435 8.79 -2.07 2.63
C TYR A 435 8.38 -3.06 3.73
N ARG A 436 8.89 -2.89 4.95
CA ARG A 436 8.52 -3.72 6.10
C ARG A 436 7.05 -3.54 6.47
N ASP A 437 6.55 -2.31 6.39
CA ASP A 437 5.12 -2.04 6.61
C ASP A 437 4.26 -2.76 5.56
N GLN A 438 4.67 -2.74 4.29
CA GLN A 438 3.96 -3.45 3.22
C GLN A 438 3.92 -4.96 3.48
N GLU A 439 5.04 -5.54 3.90
CA GLU A 439 5.11 -6.97 4.24
C GLU A 439 4.24 -7.30 5.46
N GLU A 440 4.24 -6.47 6.50
CA GLU A 440 3.40 -6.65 7.70
C GLU A 440 1.91 -6.61 7.34
N ILE A 441 1.48 -5.65 6.50
CA ILE A 441 0.09 -5.54 6.00
C ILE A 441 -0.32 -6.82 5.24
N ALA A 442 0.59 -7.36 4.42
CA ALA A 442 0.35 -8.60 3.67
C ALA A 442 0.48 -9.88 4.54
N GLY A 443 0.63 -9.77 5.86
CA GLY A 443 0.81 -10.92 6.76
C GLY A 443 2.15 -11.63 6.56
N ASN A 444 3.15 -10.94 6.02
CA ASN A 444 4.47 -11.45 5.66
C ASN A 444 4.38 -12.68 4.73
N ILE A 445 3.33 -12.82 3.91
CA ILE A 445 3.20 -13.92 2.93
C ILE A 445 3.82 -13.57 1.57
N LEU A 446 4.10 -12.28 1.35
CA LEU A 446 4.71 -11.71 0.16
C LEU A 446 5.86 -10.77 0.56
N ARG A 447 6.83 -10.59 -0.33
CA ARG A 447 7.91 -9.59 -0.21
C ARG A 447 7.62 -8.32 -0.99
N TYR A 448 8.21 -7.21 -0.53
CA TYR A 448 8.48 -5.99 -1.29
C TYR A 448 7.40 -5.63 -2.33
N ARG A 449 7.65 -5.96 -3.61
CA ARG A 449 6.84 -5.53 -4.75
C ARG A 449 5.53 -6.30 -4.80
N MET A 450 5.55 -7.58 -4.46
CA MET A 450 4.34 -8.39 -4.42
C MET A 450 3.43 -7.96 -3.27
N ALA A 451 4.01 -7.66 -2.10
CA ALA A 451 3.27 -7.07 -0.99
C ALA A 451 2.64 -5.73 -1.39
N LYS A 452 3.40 -4.84 -2.04
CA LYS A 452 2.87 -3.55 -2.56
C LYS A 452 1.68 -3.75 -3.50
N ILE A 453 1.77 -4.67 -4.45
CA ILE A 453 0.70 -4.94 -5.44
C ILE A 453 -0.57 -5.42 -4.72
N LEU A 454 -0.44 -6.35 -3.77
CA LEU A 454 -1.57 -6.81 -2.95
C LEU A 454 -2.19 -5.63 -2.18
N ASN A 455 -1.32 -4.83 -1.54
CA ASN A 455 -1.71 -3.75 -0.64
C ASN A 455 -2.35 -2.55 -1.32
N ALA A 456 -2.13 -2.37 -2.63
CA ALA A 456 -2.81 -1.34 -3.43
C ALA A 456 -4.33 -1.39 -3.24
N ASN A 457 -4.89 -2.59 -3.06
CA ASN A 457 -6.31 -2.80 -2.84
C ASN A 457 -6.61 -3.33 -1.41
N LEU A 458 -5.72 -4.12 -0.79
CA LEU A 458 -5.98 -4.69 0.55
C LEU A 458 -6.17 -3.62 1.63
N ILE A 459 -5.37 -2.54 1.61
CA ILE A 459 -5.47 -1.45 2.60
C ILE A 459 -6.85 -0.77 2.51
N ARG A 460 -7.30 -0.52 1.27
CA ARG A 460 -8.65 -0.01 0.99
C ARG A 460 -9.71 -0.92 1.62
N GLU A 461 -9.68 -2.20 1.28
CA GLU A 461 -10.72 -3.13 1.71
C GLU A 461 -10.68 -3.38 3.23
N ALA A 462 -9.50 -3.33 3.84
CA ALA A 462 -9.31 -3.47 5.28
C ALA A 462 -9.95 -2.31 6.06
N HIS A 463 -9.78 -1.04 5.65
CA HIS A 463 -10.42 0.08 6.36
C HIS A 463 -11.96 0.05 6.21
N PHE A 464 -12.47 -0.36 5.04
CA PHE A 464 -13.90 -0.59 4.86
C PHE A 464 -14.42 -1.67 5.82
N LEU A 465 -13.65 -2.75 6.02
CA LEU A 465 -14.00 -3.80 6.97
C LEU A 465 -13.98 -3.32 8.43
N ILE A 466 -13.03 -2.46 8.80
CA ILE A 466 -13.01 -1.78 10.10
C ILE A 466 -14.30 -0.99 10.29
N GLY A 467 -14.64 -0.12 9.35
CA GLY A 467 -15.85 0.70 9.46
C GLY A 467 -17.14 -0.11 9.49
N ARG A 468 -17.23 -1.18 8.69
CA ARG A 468 -18.35 -2.13 8.72
C ARG A 468 -18.49 -2.80 10.08
N THR A 469 -17.36 -3.18 10.68
CA THR A 469 -17.33 -3.78 12.02
C THR A 469 -17.87 -2.81 13.08
N GLU A 470 -17.47 -1.54 13.02
CA GLU A 470 -17.96 -0.51 13.94
C GLU A 470 -19.42 -0.15 13.69
N LEU A 471 -19.88 -0.13 12.42
CA LEU A 471 -21.28 0.09 12.06
C LEU A 471 -22.19 -1.00 12.62
N ARG A 472 -21.82 -2.29 12.43
CA ARG A 472 -22.59 -3.41 12.98
C ARG A 472 -22.64 -3.35 14.51
N ALA A 473 -21.52 -3.03 15.15
CA ALA A 473 -21.47 -2.86 16.60
C ALA A 473 -22.40 -1.74 17.09
N ALA A 474 -22.44 -0.59 16.40
CA ALA A 474 -23.32 0.52 16.74
C ALA A 474 -24.81 0.19 16.56
N LEU A 475 -25.15 -0.63 15.57
CA LEU A 475 -26.51 -1.12 15.32
C LEU A 475 -26.89 -2.34 16.20
N GLY A 476 -25.99 -2.81 17.07
CA GLY A 476 -26.23 -3.99 17.90
C GLY A 476 -26.30 -5.31 17.11
N LEU A 477 -25.75 -5.35 15.90
CA LEU A 477 -25.78 -6.50 15.01
C LEU A 477 -24.53 -7.38 15.21
N PRO A 478 -24.66 -8.72 15.17
CA PRO A 478 -23.52 -9.61 15.25
C PRO A 478 -22.60 -9.46 14.04
N ARG A 479 -21.33 -9.88 14.17
CA ARG A 479 -20.45 -10.04 13.02
C ARG A 479 -21.01 -11.18 12.14
N GLY A 480 -21.46 -10.82 10.95
CA GLY A 480 -21.93 -11.79 9.96
C GLY A 480 -20.77 -12.51 9.26
N PRO A 481 -21.00 -13.71 8.72
CA PRO A 481 -20.04 -14.39 7.87
C PRO A 481 -19.82 -13.61 6.56
N TRP A 482 -18.69 -13.84 5.90
CA TRP A 482 -18.47 -13.32 4.55
C TRP A 482 -19.45 -13.97 3.58
N LYS A 483 -20.17 -13.15 2.82
CA LYS A 483 -21.14 -13.61 1.82
C LYS A 483 -20.68 -13.22 0.42
N ARG A 484 -21.16 -13.97 -0.58
CA ARG A 484 -21.00 -13.57 -1.98
C ARG A 484 -21.87 -12.37 -2.27
N LYS A 485 -21.34 -11.41 -3.03
CA LYS A 485 -22.09 -10.25 -3.49
C LYS A 485 -23.28 -10.71 -4.33
N ARG A 486 -24.47 -10.26 -3.97
CA ARG A 486 -25.70 -10.43 -4.75
C ARG A 486 -26.23 -9.07 -5.12
N ILE A 487 -26.62 -8.92 -6.38
CA ILE A 487 -27.36 -7.74 -6.82
C ILE A 487 -28.82 -8.02 -6.50
N LEU A 488 -29.26 -7.58 -5.33
CA LEU A 488 -30.65 -7.66 -4.91
C LEU A 488 -31.43 -6.47 -5.47
N LYS A 489 -32.67 -6.72 -5.90
CA LYS A 489 -33.61 -5.65 -6.24
C LYS A 489 -34.10 -4.98 -4.96
N GLU A 490 -34.49 -3.71 -5.06
CA GLU A 490 -35.01 -2.95 -3.91
C GLU A 490 -36.21 -3.64 -3.25
N GLU A 491 -37.10 -4.24 -4.05
CA GLU A 491 -38.23 -5.04 -3.58
C GLU A 491 -37.79 -6.22 -2.70
N GLU A 492 -36.71 -6.90 -3.08
CA GLU A 492 -36.14 -7.98 -2.29
C GLU A 492 -35.54 -7.44 -0.99
N ILE A 493 -34.85 -6.30 -1.01
CA ILE A 493 -34.31 -5.70 0.23
C ILE A 493 -35.46 -5.34 1.19
N LEU A 494 -36.50 -4.68 0.70
CA LEU A 494 -37.66 -4.23 1.47
C LEU A 494 -38.52 -5.39 2.01
N ALA A 495 -38.50 -6.54 1.35
CA ALA A 495 -39.19 -7.76 1.79
C ALA A 495 -38.50 -8.47 2.98
N ALA A 496 -37.42 -7.93 3.54
CA ALA A 496 -36.74 -8.54 4.68
C ALA A 496 -37.65 -8.58 5.93
N PRO A 497 -37.87 -9.76 6.55
CA PRO A 497 -38.78 -9.92 7.69
C PRO A 497 -38.23 -9.32 9.00
N THR A 498 -36.93 -9.06 9.09
CA THR A 498 -36.27 -8.50 10.28
C THR A 498 -35.34 -7.35 9.93
N ILE A 499 -34.98 -6.52 10.92
CA ILE A 499 -34.00 -5.43 10.74
C ILE A 499 -32.60 -5.98 10.46
N GLU A 500 -32.22 -7.10 11.09
CA GLU A 500 -30.95 -7.77 10.82
C GLU A 500 -30.88 -8.23 9.37
N GLU A 501 -31.92 -8.93 8.88
CA GLU A 501 -31.96 -9.40 7.49
C GLU A 501 -32.05 -8.23 6.49
N TYR A 502 -32.73 -7.14 6.86
CA TYR A 502 -32.76 -5.91 6.07
C TYR A 502 -31.36 -5.32 5.92
N TYR A 503 -30.63 -5.17 7.03
CA TYR A 503 -29.25 -4.71 7.03
C TYR A 503 -28.35 -5.66 6.23
N GLU A 504 -28.48 -6.97 6.38
CA GLU A 504 -27.68 -7.94 5.61
C GLU A 504 -27.90 -7.80 4.10
N ARG A 505 -29.15 -7.66 3.63
CA ARG A 505 -29.46 -7.44 2.20
C ARG A 505 -28.91 -6.10 1.69
N ARG A 506 -28.98 -5.04 2.51
CA ARG A 506 -28.31 -3.75 2.22
C ARG A 506 -26.79 -3.89 2.16
N GLU A 507 -26.18 -4.61 3.09
CA GLU A 507 -24.74 -4.83 3.12
C GLU A 507 -24.26 -5.63 1.88
N GLU A 508 -24.97 -6.69 1.50
CA GLU A 508 -24.64 -7.48 0.30
C GLU A 508 -24.69 -6.65 -0.99
N SER A 509 -25.59 -5.67 -1.08
CA SER A 509 -25.73 -4.81 -2.27
C SER A 509 -24.68 -3.70 -2.38
N LEU A 510 -24.07 -3.29 -1.26
CA LEU A 510 -23.25 -2.07 -1.18
C LEU A 510 -21.75 -2.30 -1.12
N PHE A 511 -21.31 -3.39 -0.52
CA PHE A 511 -19.89 -3.59 -0.21
C PHE A 511 -19.17 -4.37 -1.32
N PHE A 512 -17.94 -3.95 -1.63
CA PHE A 512 -17.07 -4.59 -2.65
C PHE A 512 -16.46 -5.92 -2.18
N LEU A 513 -16.54 -6.20 -0.87
CA LEU A 513 -16.05 -7.42 -0.24
C LEU A 513 -16.95 -8.62 -0.57
N SER A 514 -16.72 -9.23 -1.73
CA SER A 514 -17.29 -10.54 -2.07
C SER A 514 -16.27 -11.65 -1.84
N LEU A 515 -16.75 -12.83 -1.45
CA LEU A 515 -15.99 -14.09 -1.58
C LEU A 515 -15.52 -14.36 -3.02
N ASP A 516 -16.15 -13.71 -4.02
CA ASP A 516 -15.79 -13.81 -5.43
C ASP A 516 -14.65 -12.86 -5.84
N ASN A 517 -14.08 -12.08 -4.91
CA ASN A 517 -12.94 -11.23 -5.22
C ASN A 517 -11.71 -12.10 -5.51
N GLY A 518 -11.29 -12.12 -6.78
CA GLY A 518 -10.14 -12.88 -7.24
C GLY A 518 -8.79 -12.44 -6.69
N PHE A 519 -8.72 -11.40 -5.85
CA PHE A 519 -7.48 -10.88 -5.29
C PHE A 519 -7.26 -11.21 -3.81
N PHE A 520 -8.31 -11.47 -3.02
CA PHE A 520 -8.19 -11.58 -1.56
C PHE A 520 -8.85 -12.83 -0.99
N LEU A 521 -8.18 -13.41 0.00
CA LEU A 521 -8.74 -14.37 0.94
C LEU A 521 -9.16 -13.65 2.23
N GLU A 522 -10.12 -14.23 2.93
CA GLU A 522 -10.49 -13.79 4.28
C GLU A 522 -9.27 -13.73 5.21
N SER A 523 -8.35 -14.69 5.08
CA SER A 523 -7.11 -14.76 5.85
C SER A 523 -6.14 -13.59 5.60
N ASN A 524 -6.30 -12.81 4.53
CA ASN A 524 -5.45 -11.65 4.26
C ASN A 524 -5.87 -10.40 5.07
N PHE A 525 -7.11 -10.33 5.57
CA PHE A 525 -7.61 -9.13 6.26
C PHE A 525 -7.11 -8.95 7.70
N PRO A 526 -7.01 -10.00 8.54
CA PRO A 526 -6.59 -9.81 9.93
C PRO A 526 -5.23 -9.12 10.09
N PRO A 527 -4.16 -9.49 9.35
CA PRO A 527 -2.88 -8.77 9.43
C PRO A 527 -3.00 -7.29 8.99
N ALA A 528 -3.71 -7.02 7.90
CA ALA A 528 -3.90 -5.65 7.42
C ALA A 528 -4.68 -4.79 8.42
N ILE A 529 -5.73 -5.33 9.04
CA ILE A 529 -6.50 -4.62 10.07
C ILE A 529 -5.65 -4.38 11.32
N ALA A 530 -4.92 -5.38 11.78
CA ALA A 530 -4.03 -5.23 12.93
C ALA A 530 -2.97 -4.15 12.69
N PHE A 531 -2.40 -4.10 11.48
CA PHE A 531 -1.50 -3.03 11.08
C PHE A 531 -2.18 -1.66 11.10
N LEU A 532 -3.36 -1.53 10.49
CA LEU A 532 -4.09 -0.26 10.44
C LEU A 532 -4.51 0.22 11.85
N ASP A 533 -4.95 -0.67 12.73
CA ASP A 533 -5.29 -0.31 14.11
C ASP A 533 -4.07 0.17 14.90
N LYS A 534 -2.91 -0.46 14.68
CA LYS A 534 -1.65 -0.11 15.33
C LYS A 534 -1.07 1.20 14.79
N ARG A 535 -1.03 1.35 13.46
CA ARG A 535 -0.35 2.48 12.79
C ARG A 535 -1.26 3.70 12.66
N PHE A 536 -2.56 3.49 12.45
CA PHE A 536 -3.56 4.52 12.20
C PHE A 536 -4.82 4.29 13.06
N PRO A 537 -4.70 4.29 14.40
CA PRO A 537 -5.84 4.06 15.31
C PRO A 537 -6.99 5.06 15.06
N ALA A 538 -6.69 6.22 14.48
CA ALA A 538 -7.67 7.22 14.07
C ALA A 538 -8.74 6.69 13.10
N ILE A 539 -8.43 5.74 12.20
CA ILE A 539 -9.40 5.17 11.25
C ILE A 539 -10.61 4.61 12.00
N ARG A 540 -10.34 3.71 12.97
CA ARG A 540 -11.38 3.12 13.81
C ARG A 540 -12.02 4.17 14.72
N GLY A 541 -11.22 5.10 15.24
CA GLY A 541 -11.69 6.21 16.08
C GLY A 541 -12.75 7.08 15.40
N ILE A 542 -12.54 7.45 14.14
CA ILE A 542 -13.47 8.26 13.33
C ILE A 542 -14.79 7.50 13.13
N TYR A 543 -14.74 6.24 12.68
CA TYR A 543 -15.96 5.44 12.55
C TYR A 543 -16.73 5.33 13.86
N ARG A 544 -16.04 5.03 14.97
CA ARG A 544 -16.67 4.96 16.29
C ARG A 544 -17.34 6.26 16.68
N GLN A 545 -16.67 7.40 16.47
CA GLN A 545 -17.17 8.73 16.79
C GLN A 545 -18.45 9.05 16.02
N GLU A 546 -18.46 8.77 14.73
CA GLU A 546 -19.59 9.04 13.83
C GLU A 546 -20.80 8.16 14.14
N PHE A 547 -20.56 6.96 14.67
CA PHE A 547 -21.62 6.00 15.00
C PHE A 547 -22.09 6.05 16.46
N ARG A 548 -21.53 6.92 17.34
CA ARG A 548 -21.90 6.97 18.77
C ARG A 548 -23.37 7.30 19.01
N ASN A 549 -23.98 8.04 18.08
CA ASN A 549 -25.34 8.55 18.21
C ASN A 549 -26.38 7.64 17.54
N ALA A 550 -26.02 6.40 17.21
CA ALA A 550 -26.98 5.42 16.72
C ALA A 550 -28.16 5.28 17.70
N LYS A 551 -29.38 5.24 17.18
CA LYS A 551 -30.58 5.08 18.03
C LYS A 551 -30.51 3.76 18.81
N LYS A 552 -31.00 3.79 20.06
CA LYS A 552 -31.17 2.57 20.89
C LYS A 552 -32.15 1.56 20.29
N ILE A 553 -33.16 2.06 19.57
CA ILE A 553 -34.11 1.25 18.81
C ILE A 553 -33.74 1.41 17.34
N VAL A 554 -33.29 0.32 16.73
CA VAL A 554 -32.88 0.30 15.33
C VAL A 554 -34.07 -0.09 14.47
N ASP A 555 -34.52 0.85 13.65
CA ASP A 555 -35.50 0.63 12.58
C ASP A 555 -34.81 0.70 11.20
N ARG A 556 -35.59 0.53 10.12
CA ARG A 556 -35.03 0.54 8.75
C ARG A 556 -34.49 1.92 8.36
N GLU A 557 -35.12 2.99 8.83
CA GLU A 557 -34.70 4.37 8.55
C GLU A 557 -33.35 4.66 9.22
N GLU A 558 -33.16 4.22 10.46
CA GLU A 558 -31.90 4.29 11.18
C GLU A 558 -30.81 3.49 10.46
N VAL A 559 -31.11 2.28 9.99
CA VAL A 559 -30.16 1.49 9.19
C VAL A 559 -29.72 2.25 7.95
N ASP A 560 -30.66 2.79 7.16
CA ASP A 560 -30.33 3.50 5.92
C ASP A 560 -29.56 4.81 6.22
N SER A 561 -29.93 5.53 7.27
CA SER A 561 -29.20 6.73 7.74
C SER A 561 -27.76 6.39 8.13
N MET A 562 -27.56 5.33 8.92
CA MET A 562 -26.24 4.89 9.37
C MET A 562 -25.37 4.33 8.24
N ILE A 563 -25.99 3.65 7.26
CA ILE A 563 -25.32 3.24 6.02
C ILE A 563 -24.88 4.46 5.21
N SER A 564 -25.73 5.49 5.10
CA SER A 564 -25.37 6.74 4.42
C SER A 564 -24.16 7.39 5.09
N LYS A 565 -24.23 7.58 6.42
CA LYS A 565 -23.10 8.12 7.22
C LYS A 565 -21.84 7.29 7.03
N PHE A 566 -21.96 5.97 7.06
CA PHE A 566 -20.83 5.08 6.80
C PHE A 566 -20.17 5.37 5.45
N ARG A 567 -20.94 5.57 4.37
CA ARG A 567 -20.38 5.88 3.04
C ARG A 567 -19.61 7.19 3.07
N ASP A 568 -20.16 8.23 3.70
CA ASP A 568 -19.52 9.54 3.76
C ASP A 568 -18.20 9.50 4.52
N VAL A 569 -18.20 8.84 5.69
CA VAL A 569 -16.99 8.64 6.50
C VAL A 569 -15.96 7.79 5.74
N ALA A 570 -16.41 6.69 5.13
CA ALA A 570 -15.53 5.80 4.40
C ALA A 570 -14.91 6.48 3.17
N LEU A 571 -15.64 7.39 2.49
CA LEU A 571 -15.09 8.19 1.39
C LEU A 571 -13.99 9.14 1.87
N ARG A 572 -14.16 9.79 3.03
CA ARG A 572 -13.13 10.66 3.63
C ARG A 572 -11.87 9.88 3.99
N ILE A 573 -12.02 8.74 4.68
CA ILE A 573 -10.88 7.85 5.02
C ILE A 573 -10.23 7.30 3.75
N GLN A 574 -11.02 6.87 2.78
CA GLN A 574 -10.51 6.34 1.51
C GLN A 574 -9.68 7.37 0.75
N LYS A 575 -10.05 8.65 0.78
CA LYS A 575 -9.27 9.72 0.17
C LYS A 575 -7.90 9.82 0.83
N ALA A 576 -7.86 9.88 2.17
CA ALA A 576 -6.60 9.93 2.92
C ALA A 576 -5.73 8.69 2.67
N VAL A 577 -6.33 7.49 2.61
CA VAL A 577 -5.63 6.24 2.29
C VAL A 577 -5.04 6.25 0.87
N ARG A 578 -5.73 6.84 -0.12
CA ARG A 578 -5.17 6.96 -1.49
C ARG A 578 -3.99 7.92 -1.51
N GLU A 579 -4.14 9.08 -0.87
CA GLU A 579 -3.07 10.05 -0.77
C GLU A 579 -1.84 9.45 -0.07
N MET A 580 -2.03 8.66 1.00
CA MET A 580 -0.95 7.90 1.66
C MET A 580 -0.26 6.91 0.69
N GLN A 581 -1.03 6.22 -0.16
CA GLN A 581 -0.47 5.29 -1.15
C GLN A 581 0.33 6.02 -2.23
N ASP A 582 -0.15 7.20 -2.67
CA ASP A 582 0.54 8.06 -3.62
C ASP A 582 1.83 8.63 -3.01
N GLU A 583 1.76 9.12 -1.77
CA GLU A 583 2.90 9.64 -1.01
C GLU A 583 3.94 8.54 -0.77
N THR A 584 3.51 7.33 -0.43
CA THR A 584 4.38 6.16 -0.34
C THR A 584 5.13 5.90 -1.66
N ALA A 585 4.46 6.06 -2.81
CA ALA A 585 5.11 5.89 -4.10
C ALA A 585 6.15 7.00 -4.38
N LEU A 586 5.87 8.24 -3.97
CA LEU A 586 6.82 9.37 -4.08
C LEU A 586 8.03 9.20 -3.17
N CYS A 587 7.81 8.84 -1.90
CA CYS A 587 8.87 8.58 -0.93
C CYS A 587 9.87 7.55 -1.45
N TRP A 588 9.40 6.46 -2.07
CA TRP A 588 10.30 5.45 -2.63
C TRP A 588 11.07 5.96 -3.84
N TYR A 589 10.43 6.74 -4.71
CA TYR A 589 11.11 7.32 -5.87
C TYR A 589 12.25 8.27 -5.47
N ASN A 590 12.09 8.99 -4.37
CA ASN A 590 13.13 9.90 -3.86
C ASN A 590 14.25 9.12 -3.15
N ASN A 591 13.93 8.08 -2.38
CA ASN A 591 14.92 7.27 -1.66
C ASN A 591 15.72 6.32 -2.56
N GLU A 592 15.25 5.97 -3.76
CA GLU A 592 16.03 5.19 -4.75
C GLU A 592 17.06 6.05 -5.53
N LYS A 593 17.08 7.38 -5.34
CA LYS A 593 18.02 8.31 -6.00
C LYS A 593 19.20 8.74 -5.12
N GLU A 594 19.18 8.41 -3.83
CA GLU A 594 20.31 8.53 -2.90
C GLU A 594 21.06 7.20 -2.84
#